data_AF-L9ZRH8-F1
#
_entry.id   AF-L9ZRH8-F1
#
_cell.length_a   1.000
_cell.length_b   1.000
_cell.length_c   1.000
_cell.angle_alpha   90.00
_cell.angle_beta   90.00
_cell.angle_gamma   90.00
#
_symmetry.space_group_name_H-M   'P 1'
#
loop_
_entity.id
_entity.type
_entity.pdbx_description
1 polymer ?
#
loop_
_entity_poly.entity_id
_entity_poly.type
_entity_poly.pdbx_seq_one_letter_code
_entity_poly.pdbx_strand_id
1 'polypeptide(L)'
;MCRNIPTDHDDTDEHESSIDGSTPPRPLTNLTGFKRDQLFVIRLLAERNPHGLVIKDKLDCYYDEDINQGRLYQNLSELVDEGYVEKHPLDGRTNAYRPSTHANRRLEEHHEWERHCLFCDP
;
A
#
# COMPACT_ATOMS: atom_id res chain seq x y z
N MET A 1 54.21 18.79 -31.50
CA MET A 1 53.83 20.10 -30.92
C MET A 1 52.34 20.09 -30.65
N CYS A 2 51.95 20.71 -29.54
CA CYS A 2 50.62 21.14 -29.12
C CYS A 2 49.59 20.09 -28.67
N ARG A 3 49.37 20.12 -27.35
CA ARG A 3 48.28 19.55 -26.55
C ARG A 3 46.98 20.33 -26.83
N ASN A 4 45.85 19.66 -26.67
CA ASN A 4 44.58 20.27 -26.26
C ASN A 4 44.00 19.48 -25.06
N ILE A 5 43.64 20.19 -23.99
CA ILE A 5 42.83 19.79 -22.82
C ILE A 5 41.80 20.93 -22.66
N PRO A 6 40.49 20.67 -22.45
CA PRO A 6 39.84 20.79 -21.12
C PRO A 6 38.83 19.65 -20.83
N THR A 7 38.78 19.09 -19.61
CA THR A 7 37.80 19.37 -18.49
C THR A 7 36.33 19.31 -18.95
N ASP A 8 35.39 18.68 -18.25
CA ASP A 8 35.16 18.61 -16.82
C ASP A 8 34.03 17.59 -16.54
N HIS A 9 33.97 17.16 -15.28
CA HIS A 9 32.78 16.73 -14.54
C HIS A 9 31.92 15.54 -15.01
N ASP A 10 31.96 14.53 -14.14
CA ASP A 10 30.78 14.07 -13.39
C ASP A 10 29.66 13.46 -14.22
N ASP A 11 29.74 12.14 -14.42
CA ASP A 11 28.54 11.33 -14.66
C ASP A 11 28.53 10.20 -13.64
N THR A 12 27.88 10.55 -12.53
CA THR A 12 26.92 9.74 -11.78
C THR A 12 27.47 8.52 -11.04
N ASP A 13 27.62 8.74 -9.73
CA ASP A 13 27.19 7.84 -8.66
C ASP A 13 26.38 6.64 -9.17
N GLU A 14 27.09 5.53 -9.38
CA GLU A 14 26.52 4.20 -9.16
C GLU A 14 26.28 4.08 -7.66
N HIS A 15 25.23 4.76 -7.18
CA HIS A 15 24.60 4.40 -5.93
C HIS A 15 23.84 3.10 -6.19
N GLU A 16 24.57 2.01 -6.37
CA GLU A 16 24.10 0.69 -6.00
C GLU A 16 23.69 0.80 -4.54
N SER A 17 22.41 1.12 -4.32
CA SER A 17 21.79 0.98 -3.01
C SER A 17 21.85 -0.50 -2.70
N SER A 18 22.97 -0.88 -2.08
CA SER A 18 23.14 -2.11 -1.35
C SER A 18 21.96 -2.17 -0.40
N ILE A 19 20.93 -2.96 -0.74
CA ILE A 19 19.85 -3.27 0.18
C ILE A 19 20.46 -4.24 1.18
N ASP A 20 21.23 -3.67 2.11
CA ASP A 20 21.67 -4.35 3.31
C ASP A 20 20.46 -4.47 4.25
N GLY A 21 20.20 -5.69 4.69
CA GLY A 21 19.03 -6.11 5.45
C GLY A 21 19.02 -5.59 6.88
N SER A 22 18.95 -4.26 7.06
CA SER A 22 19.05 -3.61 8.37
C SER A 22 17.95 -2.58 8.66
N THR A 23 17.03 -2.30 7.72
CA THR A 23 15.86 -1.48 8.06
C THR A 23 14.83 -2.38 8.75
N PRO A 24 14.51 -2.17 10.04
CA PRO A 24 13.50 -2.97 10.72
C PRO A 24 12.15 -2.80 10.00
N PRO A 25 11.31 -3.84 9.96
CA PRO A 25 9.99 -3.74 9.35
C PRO A 25 9.20 -2.62 10.02
N ARG A 26 8.46 -1.85 9.22
CA ARG A 26 7.80 -0.62 9.69
C ARG A 26 6.28 -0.75 9.64
N PRO A 27 5.58 -0.23 10.66
CA PRO A 27 4.12 -0.22 10.64
C PRO A 27 3.55 0.74 9.59
N LEU A 28 2.34 0.45 9.13
CA LEU A 28 1.52 1.33 8.30
C LEU A 28 0.85 2.45 9.14
N THR A 29 1.64 3.31 9.78
CA THR A 29 1.15 4.36 10.70
C THR A 29 0.51 5.55 10.01
N ASN A 30 0.81 5.75 8.72
CA ASN A 30 0.21 6.80 7.92
C ASN A 30 -1.27 6.51 7.56
N LEU A 31 -1.75 5.29 7.80
CA LEU A 31 -3.15 4.91 7.62
C LEU A 31 -3.84 4.82 8.98
N THR A 32 -5.10 5.27 9.04
CA THR A 32 -5.97 4.94 10.17
C THR A 32 -6.20 3.42 10.21
N GLY A 33 -6.50 2.86 11.39
CA GLY A 33 -6.78 1.42 11.52
C GLY A 33 -7.84 0.95 10.52
N PHE A 34 -8.91 1.71 10.35
CA PHE A 34 -9.97 1.37 9.40
C PHE A 34 -9.53 1.45 7.92
N LYS A 35 -8.66 2.39 7.53
CA LYS A 35 -8.08 2.41 6.18
C LYS A 35 -7.19 1.18 5.94
N ARG A 36 -6.41 0.80 6.94
CA ARG A 36 -5.56 -0.38 6.89
C ARG A 36 -6.38 -1.66 6.76
N ASP A 37 -7.46 -1.80 7.52
CA ASP A 37 -8.35 -2.96 7.44
C ASP A 37 -9.03 -3.05 6.08
N GLN A 38 -9.48 -1.92 5.51
CA GLN A 38 -9.96 -1.86 4.13
C GLN A 38 -8.91 -2.36 3.14
N LEU A 39 -7.65 -1.91 3.29
CA LEU A 39 -6.56 -2.32 2.42
C LEU A 39 -6.26 -3.82 2.51
N PHE A 40 -6.29 -4.40 3.72
CA PHE A 40 -6.20 -5.85 3.93
C PHE A 40 -7.35 -6.61 3.27
N VAL A 41 -8.59 -6.15 3.42
CA VAL A 41 -9.76 -6.78 2.79
C VAL A 41 -9.69 -6.69 1.26
N ILE A 42 -9.24 -5.55 0.72
CA ILE A 42 -9.01 -5.39 -0.73
C ILE A 42 -7.96 -6.39 -1.21
N ARG A 43 -6.83 -6.55 -0.48
CA ARG A 43 -5.81 -7.55 -0.81
C ARG A 43 -6.36 -8.98 -0.76
N LEU A 44 -7.12 -9.32 0.28
CA LEU A 44 -7.76 -10.63 0.43
C LEU A 44 -8.67 -10.97 -0.76
N LEU A 45 -9.37 -9.98 -1.30
CA LEU A 45 -10.36 -10.14 -2.36
C LEU A 45 -9.81 -9.87 -3.76
N ALA A 46 -8.53 -9.50 -3.90
CA ALA A 46 -7.96 -8.89 -5.11
C ALA A 46 -8.22 -9.70 -6.40
N GLU A 47 -8.13 -11.03 -6.33
CA GLU A 47 -8.36 -11.93 -7.48
C GLU A 47 -9.80 -11.88 -8.03
N ARG A 48 -10.76 -11.37 -7.24
CA ARG A 48 -12.18 -11.30 -7.59
C ARG A 48 -12.64 -9.93 -8.09
N ASN A 49 -11.73 -8.95 -8.19
CA ASN A 49 -12.04 -7.58 -8.61
C ASN A 49 -13.18 -6.95 -7.81
N PRO A 50 -13.03 -6.86 -6.48
CA PRO A 50 -14.13 -6.51 -5.59
C PRO A 50 -14.55 -5.06 -5.81
N HIS A 51 -15.86 -4.83 -5.94
CA HIS A 51 -16.43 -3.49 -5.91
C HIS A 51 -16.74 -3.05 -4.47
N GLY A 52 -17.01 -1.76 -4.28
CA GLY A 52 -17.19 -1.16 -2.94
C GLY A 52 -18.15 -1.91 -2.02
N LEU A 53 -19.30 -2.38 -2.54
CA LEU A 53 -20.25 -3.17 -1.74
C LEU A 53 -19.69 -4.52 -1.27
N VAL A 54 -18.94 -5.25 -2.12
CA VAL A 54 -18.31 -6.53 -1.70
C VAL A 54 -17.26 -6.30 -0.62
N ILE A 55 -16.53 -5.18 -0.70
CA ILE A 55 -15.57 -4.77 0.33
C ILE A 55 -16.30 -4.44 1.63
N LYS A 56 -17.40 -3.68 1.55
CA LYS A 56 -18.26 -3.35 2.69
C LYS A 56 -18.77 -4.61 3.38
N ASP A 57 -19.44 -5.49 2.63
CA ASP A 57 -20.03 -6.73 3.15
C ASP A 57 -18.97 -7.59 3.85
N LYS A 58 -17.75 -7.63 3.30
CA LYS A 58 -16.65 -8.36 3.92
C LYS A 58 -16.15 -7.72 5.20
N LEU A 59 -16.11 -6.39 5.28
CA LEU A 59 -15.72 -5.66 6.48
C LEU A 59 -16.81 -5.74 7.57
N ASP A 60 -18.09 -5.69 7.20
CA ASP A 60 -19.20 -5.82 8.16
C ASP A 60 -19.18 -7.18 8.89
N CYS A 61 -18.58 -8.23 8.30
CA CYS A 61 -18.35 -9.49 9.01
C CYS A 61 -17.33 -9.40 10.15
N TYR A 62 -16.52 -8.34 10.21
CA TYR A 62 -15.46 -8.14 11.21
C TYR A 62 -15.79 -7.03 12.21
N TYR A 63 -16.75 -6.15 11.89
CA TYR A 63 -17.15 -5.04 12.72
C TYR A 63 -18.52 -5.32 13.33
N ASP A 64 -18.67 -5.10 14.65
CA ASP A 64 -19.94 -5.32 15.35
C ASP A 64 -21.03 -4.30 14.96
N GLU A 65 -20.62 -3.14 14.43
CA GLU A 65 -21.49 -2.07 13.97
C GLU A 65 -21.49 -1.97 12.44
N ASP A 66 -22.65 -1.60 11.89
CA ASP A 66 -22.78 -1.38 10.44
C ASP A 66 -21.87 -0.25 9.98
N ILE A 67 -21.03 -0.54 8.98
CA ILE A 67 -20.08 0.43 8.47
C ILE A 67 -20.81 1.51 7.68
N ASN A 68 -20.64 2.76 8.10
CA ASN A 68 -21.16 3.90 7.35
C ASN A 68 -20.61 3.92 5.91
N GLN A 69 -21.52 3.89 4.93
CA GLN A 69 -21.17 3.82 3.52
C GLN A 69 -20.38 5.05 3.04
N GLY A 70 -20.73 6.25 3.51
CA GLY A 70 -20.00 7.48 3.19
C GLY A 70 -18.55 7.43 3.66
N ARG A 71 -18.33 6.95 4.89
CA ARG A 71 -16.99 6.75 5.45
C ARG A 71 -16.18 5.70 4.66
N LEU A 72 -16.80 4.61 4.25
CA LEU A 72 -16.14 3.60 3.40
C LEU A 72 -15.64 4.23 2.09
N TYR A 73 -16.52 4.89 1.34
CA TYR A 73 -16.14 5.46 0.04
C TYR A 73 -15.17 6.63 0.14
N GLN A 74 -15.28 7.46 1.19
CA GLN A 74 -14.29 8.49 1.47
C GLN A 74 -12.90 7.86 1.66
N ASN A 75 -12.78 6.83 2.49
CA ASN A 75 -11.51 6.16 2.70
C ASN A 75 -10.99 5.43 1.45
N LEU A 76 -11.87 4.82 0.65
CA LEU A 76 -11.48 4.24 -0.64
C LEU A 76 -10.93 5.30 -1.60
N SER A 77 -11.52 6.50 -1.64
CA SER A 77 -10.99 7.61 -2.44
C SER A 77 -9.61 8.03 -1.94
N GLU A 78 -9.47 8.24 -0.64
CA GLU A 78 -8.19 8.64 -0.04
C GLU A 78 -7.11 7.57 -0.26
N LEU A 79 -7.43 6.27 -0.16
CA LEU A 79 -6.50 5.19 -0.46
C LEU A 79 -6.08 5.15 -1.94
N VAL A 80 -6.95 5.57 -2.85
CA VAL A 80 -6.62 5.73 -4.27
C VAL A 80 -5.69 6.92 -4.47
N ASP A 81 -6.03 8.06 -3.87
CA ASP A 81 -5.24 9.29 -3.97
C ASP A 81 -3.84 9.13 -3.35
N GLU A 82 -3.73 8.37 -2.26
CA GLU A 82 -2.48 8.01 -1.60
C GLU A 82 -1.69 6.89 -2.32
N GLY A 83 -2.24 6.31 -3.40
CA GLY A 83 -1.56 5.30 -4.23
C GLY A 83 -1.53 3.88 -3.65
N TYR A 84 -2.30 3.59 -2.60
CA TYR A 84 -2.42 2.24 -2.05
C TYR A 84 -3.40 1.36 -2.84
N VAL A 85 -4.41 1.97 -3.45
CA VAL A 85 -5.47 1.27 -4.17
C VAL A 85 -5.55 1.78 -5.60
N GLU A 86 -5.68 0.85 -6.54
CA GLU A 86 -6.01 1.15 -7.91
C GLU A 86 -7.51 0.99 -8.13
N LYS A 87 -8.11 2.00 -8.77
CA LYS A 87 -9.52 2.00 -9.14
C LYS A 87 -9.67 1.62 -10.61
N HIS A 88 -10.38 0.53 -10.86
CA HIS A 88 -10.63 -0.02 -12.19
C HIS A 88 -12.13 0.07 -12.51
N PRO A 89 -12.55 0.84 -13.53
CA PRO A 89 -13.95 0.88 -13.94
C PRO A 89 -14.42 -0.51 -14.40
N LEU A 90 -15.54 -1.01 -13.84
CA LEU A 90 -16.20 -2.23 -14.31
C LEU A 90 -17.35 -1.89 -15.27
N ASP A 91 -18.12 -0.87 -14.92
CA ASP A 91 -19.21 -0.31 -15.72
C ASP A 91 -19.32 1.22 -15.48
N GLY A 92 -20.37 1.86 -16.00
CA GLY A 92 -20.57 3.30 -15.87
C GLY A 92 -20.73 3.84 -14.44
N ARG A 93 -20.99 2.98 -13.44
CA ARG A 93 -21.17 3.36 -12.03
C ARG A 93 -20.35 2.51 -11.04
N THR A 94 -19.98 1.29 -11.42
CA THR A 94 -19.29 0.32 -10.57
C THR A 94 -17.80 0.34 -10.83
N ASN A 95 -17.01 0.41 -9.76
CA ASN A 95 -15.56 0.32 -9.83
C ASN A 95 -15.09 -0.88 -9.01
N ALA A 96 -14.14 -1.63 -9.55
CA ALA A 96 -13.33 -2.58 -8.81
C ALA A 96 -12.14 -1.87 -8.17
N TYR A 97 -11.70 -2.37 -7.02
CA TYR A 97 -10.55 -1.86 -6.29
C TYR A 97 -9.53 -2.99 -6.13
N ARG A 98 -8.27 -2.70 -6.42
CA ARG A 98 -7.15 -3.63 -6.27
C ARG A 98 -6.02 -2.99 -5.47
N PRO A 99 -5.26 -3.75 -4.67
CA PRO A 99 -4.08 -3.19 -4.04
C PRO A 99 -3.04 -2.87 -5.12
N SER A 100 -2.35 -1.74 -4.99
CA SER A 100 -1.18 -1.46 -5.82
C SER A 100 0.00 -2.35 -5.41
N THR A 101 1.02 -2.45 -6.27
CA THR A 101 2.30 -3.11 -5.90
C THR A 101 2.92 -2.47 -4.66
N HIS A 102 2.81 -1.15 -4.52
CA HIS A 102 3.27 -0.42 -3.33
C HIS A 102 2.53 -0.89 -2.06
N ALA A 103 1.20 -1.01 -2.13
CA ALA A 103 0.41 -1.49 -1.01
C ALA A 103 0.78 -2.90 -0.58
N ASN A 104 0.99 -3.82 -1.52
CA ASN A 104 1.36 -5.20 -1.19
C ASN A 104 2.66 -5.24 -0.38
N ARG A 105 3.70 -4.52 -0.83
CA ARG A 105 4.97 -4.41 -0.08
C ARG A 105 4.76 -3.80 1.31
N ARG A 106 3.99 -2.71 1.42
CA ARG A 106 3.75 -2.04 2.71
C ARG A 106 2.93 -2.88 3.69
N LEU A 107 2.00 -3.70 3.21
CA LEU A 107 1.27 -4.66 4.04
C LEU A 107 2.19 -5.78 4.54
N GLU A 108 3.13 -6.25 3.71
CA GLU A 108 4.15 -7.23 4.11
C GLU A 108 5.09 -6.66 5.18
N GLU A 109 5.65 -5.46 4.95
CA GLU A 109 6.45 -4.74 5.96
C GLU A 109 5.68 -4.54 7.28
N HIS A 110 4.39 -4.19 7.20
CA HIS A 110 3.58 -4.03 8.39
C HIS A 110 3.36 -5.35 9.12
N HIS A 111 3.10 -6.45 8.39
CA HIS A 111 2.90 -7.76 8.99
C HIS A 111 4.17 -8.32 9.63
N GLU A 112 5.33 -8.09 9.01
CA GLU A 112 6.62 -8.43 9.61
C GLU A 112 6.86 -7.67 10.92
N TRP A 113 6.50 -6.39 10.95
CA TRP A 113 6.57 -5.57 12.17
C TRP A 113 5.64 -6.13 13.26
N GLU A 114 4.39 -6.46 12.93
CA GLU A 114 3.45 -7.09 13.88
C GLU A 114 4.03 -8.41 14.44
N ARG A 115 4.58 -9.25 13.56
CA ARG A 115 5.22 -10.51 13.96
C ARG A 115 6.40 -10.29 14.90
N HIS A 116 7.24 -9.30 14.63
CA HIS A 116 8.35 -8.97 15.52
C HIS A 116 7.87 -8.55 16.90
N CYS A 117 6.86 -7.67 16.99
CA CYS A 117 6.31 -7.23 18.26
C CYS A 117 5.64 -8.34 19.07
N LEU A 118 5.04 -9.34 18.40
CA LEU A 118 4.32 -10.43 19.07
C LEU A 118 5.21 -11.62 19.44
N PHE A 119 6.30 -11.86 18.69
CA PHE A 119 7.05 -13.12 18.77
C PHE A 119 8.56 -12.98 18.86
N CYS A 120 9.14 -11.81 18.58
CA CYS A 120 10.60 -11.61 18.55
C CYS A 120 11.14 -10.68 19.65
N ASP A 121 10.30 -9.92 20.33
CA ASP A 121 10.68 -9.14 21.53
C ASP A 121 10.24 -9.88 22.82
N PRO A 122 11.18 -10.33 23.67
CA PRO A 122 10.95 -10.55 25.10
C PRO A 122 11.10 -9.28 25.95
#